data_AF-A0A836RBJ1-F1
#
_entry.id   AF-A0A836RBJ1-F1
#
_cell.length_a   1.000
_cell.length_b   1.000
_cell.length_c   1.000
_cell.angle_alpha   90.00
_cell.angle_beta   90.00
_cell.angle_gamma   90.00
#
_symmetry.space_group_name_H-M   'P 1'
#
loop_
_entity.id
_entity.type
_entity.pdbx_description
1 polymer ?
#
loop_
_entity_poly.entity_id
_entity_poly.type
_entity_poly.pdbx_seq_one_letter_code
_entity_poly.pdbx_strand_id
1 'polypeptide(L)'
;FMGDRWRLVESLNRLKQIGPAALVPSHGRIMFHPDRAIDELAERFERCYENYVSISALRHYFPELFTDYASRPGQMPIRPGFAPPKCLQHFGTTWMLVSQTGAAFVMDVGSPRIVTQIKQKLQRGEIKSVDGLWVTHYHFDHTAGIVEFQRTFDCPCYADRRLAQVLTKPSAWRLPCVDPRPIQVHHPLEDGQSWQWHEFRLTSYYYPGQTLYHDALLVEHGDLRMLFVGDSHTMAGLDDYCTYNRNWLGRGVGFSYCLSLIERLKPTHMFNCHVKDAFTFTAEEIAFMQKKLEEREKLFGGLLAWDHANYGTDPSWVRCDPYMQRVTAGRTVLFDVVVTNHSDEPQLTAVRTVPPKSLGAAPSDWSERHAPAKAETRLPLSLTVPRGTKMGRYVVAIDVRHGARRLPQFAETLIDVVAAGG
;
A
#
# COMPACT_ATOMS: atom_id res chain seq x y z
N PHE A 1 7.80 2.05 9.70
CA PHE A 1 9.16 2.13 9.10
C PHE A 1 10.27 2.49 10.10
N MET A 2 10.08 3.42 11.05
CA MET A 2 11.15 3.90 11.94
C MET A 2 10.80 3.93 13.45
N GLY A 3 9.69 3.29 13.85
CA GLY A 3 9.25 3.24 15.25
C GLY A 3 10.23 2.55 16.19
N ASP A 4 10.97 1.55 15.68
CA ASP A 4 11.97 0.78 16.44
C ASP A 4 13.41 1.29 16.23
N ARG A 5 13.61 2.48 15.63
CA ARG A 5 14.96 3.03 15.35
C ARG A 5 15.83 3.12 16.60
N TRP A 6 15.23 3.42 17.75
CA TRP A 6 15.93 3.57 19.02
C TRP A 6 16.57 2.26 19.49
N ARG A 7 15.91 1.10 19.24
CA ARG A 7 16.50 -0.22 19.54
C ARG A 7 17.72 -0.52 18.68
N LEU A 8 17.66 -0.11 17.41
CA LEU A 8 18.81 -0.24 16.52
C LEU A 8 19.97 0.64 17.00
N VAL A 9 19.72 1.90 17.34
CA VAL A 9 20.73 2.82 17.89
C VAL A 9 21.30 2.28 19.21
N GLU A 10 20.47 1.75 20.10
CA GLU A 10 20.92 1.12 21.34
C GLU A 10 21.84 -0.08 21.06
N SER A 11 21.45 -0.96 20.11
CA SER A 11 22.28 -2.09 19.70
C SER A 11 23.61 -1.65 19.09
N LEU A 12 23.62 -0.58 18.30
CA LEU A 12 24.86 -0.02 17.73
C LEU A 12 25.75 0.60 18.82
N ASN A 13 25.16 1.26 19.82
CA ASN A 13 25.91 1.79 20.95
C ASN A 13 26.59 0.67 21.78
N ARG A 14 25.96 -0.50 21.89
CA ARG A 14 26.63 -1.68 22.50
C ARG A 14 27.82 -2.15 21.67
N LEU A 15 27.74 -2.12 20.34
CA LEU A 15 28.90 -2.39 19.48
C LEU A 15 30.00 -1.35 19.69
N LYS A 16 29.65 -0.07 19.80
CA LYS A 16 30.59 1.02 20.10
C LYS A 16 31.35 0.77 21.41
N GLN A 17 30.67 0.31 22.46
CA GLN A 17 31.27 -0.01 23.76
C GLN A 17 32.29 -1.16 23.72
N ILE A 18 32.14 -2.10 22.77
CA ILE A 18 33.09 -3.20 22.58
C ILE A 18 34.40 -2.72 21.93
N GLY A 19 34.39 -1.55 21.27
CA GLY A 19 35.55 -0.97 20.60
C GLY A 19 36.10 -1.83 19.44
N PRO A 20 35.26 -2.29 18.48
CA PRO A 20 35.74 -3.09 17.36
C PRO A 20 36.71 -2.29 16.49
N ALA A 21 37.69 -2.98 15.89
CA ALA A 21 38.59 -2.36 14.92
C ALA A 21 37.93 -2.12 13.55
N ALA A 22 36.89 -2.90 13.24
CA ALA A 22 36.14 -2.75 11.99
C ALA A 22 34.70 -3.28 12.12
N LEU A 23 33.80 -2.74 11.30
CA LEU A 23 32.46 -3.30 11.04
C LEU A 23 32.45 -3.94 9.65
N VAL A 24 31.96 -5.18 9.58
CA VAL A 24 31.87 -5.97 8.35
C VAL A 24 30.40 -6.28 8.07
N PRO A 25 29.68 -5.41 7.33
CA PRO A 25 28.27 -5.65 7.02
C PRO A 25 28.14 -6.77 5.97
N SER A 26 26.98 -7.44 5.95
CA SER A 26 26.64 -8.42 4.91
C SER A 26 26.63 -7.81 3.50
N HIS A 27 26.41 -6.49 3.41
CA HIS A 27 26.43 -5.72 2.17
C HIS A 27 27.10 -4.36 2.40
N GLY A 28 27.86 -3.89 1.41
CA GLY A 28 28.54 -2.59 1.47
C GLY A 28 30.04 -2.73 1.70
N ARG A 29 30.68 -1.67 2.19
CA ARG A 29 32.12 -1.61 2.44
C ARG A 29 32.43 -1.95 3.90
N ILE A 30 33.60 -2.54 4.13
CA ILE A 30 34.16 -2.67 5.48
C ILE A 30 34.45 -1.26 6.03
N MET A 31 34.06 -1.02 7.27
CA MET A 31 34.23 0.29 7.93
C MET A 31 35.28 0.19 9.03
N PHE A 32 36.43 0.83 8.83
CA PHE A 32 37.57 0.85 9.76
C PHE A 32 37.50 1.96 10.82
N HIS A 33 36.43 2.76 10.81
CA HIS A 33 36.12 3.75 11.84
C HIS A 33 34.71 3.50 12.39
N PRO A 34 34.49 2.45 13.20
CA PRO A 34 33.16 2.02 13.64
C PRO A 34 32.37 3.12 14.36
N ASP A 35 33.00 3.83 15.29
CA ASP A 35 32.35 4.90 16.07
C ASP A 35 31.76 5.98 15.17
N ARG A 36 32.55 6.46 14.20
CA ARG A 36 32.12 7.46 13.24
C ARG A 36 30.96 6.95 12.38
N ALA A 37 31.03 5.70 11.92
CA ALA A 37 29.98 5.10 11.11
C ALA A 37 28.66 4.93 11.88
N ILE A 38 28.75 4.53 13.16
CA ILE A 38 27.60 4.38 14.06
C ILE A 38 26.96 5.74 14.34
N ASP A 39 27.76 6.74 14.69
CA ASP A 39 27.28 8.09 14.98
C ASP A 39 26.61 8.73 13.76
N GLU A 40 27.21 8.57 12.57
CA GLU A 40 26.64 9.04 11.31
C GLU A 40 25.30 8.36 10.99
N LEU A 41 25.20 7.04 11.20
CA LEU A 41 23.94 6.32 10.99
C LEU A 41 22.86 6.77 11.98
N ALA A 42 23.22 6.95 13.26
CA ALA A 42 22.31 7.44 14.30
C ALA A 42 21.76 8.84 13.96
N GLU A 43 22.64 9.77 13.53
CA GLU A 43 22.23 11.11 13.11
C GLU A 43 21.28 11.05 11.90
N ARG A 44 21.59 10.22 10.90
CA ARG A 44 20.73 10.04 9.72
C ARG A 44 19.36 9.49 10.10
N PHE A 45 19.28 8.53 11.03
CA PHE A 45 18.00 8.01 11.52
C PHE A 45 17.16 9.08 12.20
N GLU A 46 17.77 9.94 13.03
CA GLU A 46 17.02 10.99 13.71
C GLU A 46 16.50 12.04 12.72
N ARG A 47 17.32 12.45 11.74
CA ARG A 47 16.88 13.35 10.66
C ARG A 47 15.74 12.76 9.83
N CYS A 48 15.82 11.47 9.53
CA CYS A 48 14.75 10.77 8.83
C CYS A 48 13.45 10.76 9.65
N TYR A 49 13.55 10.49 10.95
CA TYR A 49 12.38 10.42 11.81
C TYR A 49 11.76 11.80 12.05
N GLU A 50 12.55 12.84 12.24
CA GLU A 50 12.07 14.23 12.31
C GLU A 50 11.31 14.64 11.04
N ASN A 51 11.86 14.35 9.86
CA ASN A 51 11.17 14.57 8.59
C ASN A 51 9.88 13.74 8.49
N TYR A 52 9.91 12.46 8.89
CA TYR A 52 8.75 11.58 8.89
C TYR A 52 7.62 12.15 9.75
N VAL A 53 7.91 12.49 11.01
CA VAL A 53 6.92 13.01 11.97
C VAL A 53 6.35 14.34 11.52
N SER A 54 7.13 15.19 10.83
CA SER A 54 6.70 16.54 10.38
C SER A 54 5.38 16.61 9.61
N ILE A 55 4.99 15.51 8.97
CA ILE A 55 3.76 15.40 8.17
C ILE A 55 3.07 14.04 8.38
N SER A 56 3.29 13.39 9.52
CA SER A 56 2.72 12.06 9.76
C SER A 56 1.29 12.14 10.28
N ALA A 57 0.41 11.35 9.66
CA ALA A 57 -0.95 11.09 10.14
C ALA A 57 -0.97 10.40 11.51
N LEU A 58 0.11 9.71 11.91
CA LEU A 58 0.19 9.07 13.23
C LEU A 58 0.10 10.07 14.39
N ARG A 59 0.45 11.34 14.16
CA ARG A 59 0.26 12.40 15.16
C ARG A 59 -1.21 12.67 15.48
N HIS A 60 -2.11 12.36 14.54
CA HIS A 60 -3.55 12.41 14.76
C HIS A 60 -4.05 11.14 15.45
N TYR A 61 -3.63 9.96 14.98
CA TYR A 61 -4.11 8.68 15.52
C TYR A 61 -3.59 8.37 16.93
N PHE A 62 -2.34 8.73 17.21
CA PHE A 62 -1.65 8.38 18.46
C PHE A 62 -0.89 9.59 19.03
N PRO A 63 -1.57 10.69 19.37
CA PRO A 63 -0.92 11.95 19.77
C PRO A 63 0.04 11.79 20.95
N GLU A 64 -0.27 10.88 21.88
CA GLU A 64 0.54 10.57 23.06
C GLU A 64 1.96 10.06 22.71
N LEU A 65 2.12 9.43 21.54
CA LEU A 65 3.43 8.93 21.07
C LEU A 65 4.30 10.04 20.45
N PHE A 66 3.75 11.23 20.24
CA PHE A 66 4.42 12.33 19.54
C PHE A 66 4.43 13.64 20.34
N THR A 67 4.20 13.58 21.65
CA THR A 67 4.22 14.74 22.56
C THR A 67 5.53 15.51 22.50
N ASP A 68 6.67 14.82 22.38
CA ASP A 68 7.98 15.45 22.23
C ASP A 68 8.12 16.29 20.96
N TYR A 69 7.33 15.99 19.92
CA TYR A 69 7.30 16.71 18.65
C TYR A 69 6.25 17.80 18.62
N ALA A 70 5.32 17.82 19.59
CA ALA A 70 4.34 18.88 19.71
C ALA A 70 5.06 20.23 19.87
N SER A 71 4.70 21.20 19.04
CA SER A 71 5.30 22.55 19.02
C SER A 71 6.78 22.62 18.60
N ARG A 72 7.41 21.52 18.13
CA ARG A 72 8.75 21.63 17.51
C ARG A 72 8.68 22.44 16.21
N PRO A 73 9.67 23.30 15.92
CA PRO A 73 9.75 23.97 14.63
C PRO A 73 9.81 22.97 13.48
N GLY A 74 9.16 23.30 12.36
CA GLY A 74 9.16 22.44 11.17
C GLY A 74 8.22 21.24 11.25
N GLN A 75 7.26 21.24 12.18
CA GLN A 75 6.15 20.30 12.24
C GLN A 75 4.90 20.96 11.63
N MET A 76 4.22 20.29 10.69
CA MET A 76 2.97 20.80 10.14
C MET A 76 1.91 20.81 11.25
N PRO A 77 1.13 21.89 11.42
CA PRO A 77 0.06 21.94 12.41
C PRO A 77 -1.02 20.89 12.12
N ILE A 78 -1.68 20.38 13.17
CA ILE A 78 -2.85 19.52 13.03
C ILE A 78 -4.06 20.43 12.90
N ARG A 79 -4.77 20.35 11.78
CA ARG A 79 -5.96 21.17 11.54
C ARG A 79 -7.14 20.73 12.41
N PRO A 80 -8.02 21.65 12.83
CA PRO A 80 -9.32 21.24 13.35
C PRO A 80 -10.13 20.61 12.21
N GLY A 81 -10.77 19.48 12.50
CA GLY A 81 -11.81 18.93 11.63
C GLY A 81 -13.07 19.79 11.66
N PHE A 82 -13.97 19.55 10.71
CA PHE A 82 -15.27 20.21 10.65
C PHE A 82 -16.38 19.25 10.24
N ALA A 83 -17.63 19.66 10.47
CA ALA A 83 -18.77 18.78 10.30
C ALA A 83 -18.95 18.31 8.84
N PRO A 84 -19.24 17.02 8.59
CA PRO A 84 -19.55 16.52 7.26
C PRO A 84 -20.89 17.07 6.73
N PRO A 85 -21.07 17.17 5.39
CA PRO A 85 -22.36 17.52 4.78
C PRO A 85 -23.48 16.54 5.17
N LYS A 86 -24.73 17.05 5.24
CA LYS A 86 -25.91 16.26 5.67
C LYS A 86 -26.23 15.03 4.82
N CYS A 87 -25.74 14.99 3.58
CA CYS A 87 -25.88 13.84 2.69
C CYS A 87 -24.95 12.68 3.07
N LEU A 88 -24.10 12.82 4.09
CA LEU A 88 -23.20 11.78 4.56
C LEU A 88 -23.59 11.23 5.92
N GLN A 89 -23.40 9.93 6.09
CA GLN A 89 -23.45 9.24 7.36
C GLN A 89 -22.13 8.47 7.55
N HIS A 90 -21.60 8.47 8.77
CA HIS A 90 -20.37 7.75 9.12
C HIS A 90 -20.62 6.79 10.28
N PHE A 91 -20.13 5.56 10.16
CA PHE A 91 -20.20 4.54 11.21
C PHE A 91 -19.15 3.46 10.99
N GLY A 92 -18.37 3.17 12.04
CA GLY A 92 -17.20 2.29 11.90
C GLY A 92 -16.17 2.91 10.95
N THR A 93 -15.76 2.14 9.94
CA THR A 93 -14.88 2.58 8.84
C THR A 93 -15.65 2.97 7.58
N THR A 94 -16.99 3.02 7.65
CA THR A 94 -17.85 3.23 6.48
C THR A 94 -18.32 4.67 6.39
N TRP A 95 -18.15 5.26 5.20
CA TRP A 95 -18.91 6.42 4.77
C TRP A 95 -20.09 5.97 3.90
N MET A 96 -21.25 6.60 4.09
CA MET A 96 -22.43 6.34 3.27
C MET A 96 -23.00 7.64 2.76
N LEU A 97 -23.02 7.79 1.43
CA LEU A 97 -23.63 8.91 0.73
C LEU A 97 -25.11 8.60 0.51
N VAL A 98 -25.99 9.52 0.90
CA VAL A 98 -27.44 9.37 0.80
C VAL A 98 -28.00 10.47 -0.10
N SER A 99 -28.66 10.06 -1.17
CA SER A 99 -29.31 10.96 -2.13
C SER A 99 -30.61 11.54 -1.59
N GLN A 100 -31.09 12.60 -2.24
CA GLN A 100 -32.41 13.19 -2.00
C GLN A 100 -33.56 12.18 -2.21
N THR A 101 -33.36 11.15 -3.03
CA THR A 101 -34.36 10.10 -3.21
C THR A 101 -34.44 9.14 -2.02
N GLY A 102 -33.40 9.11 -1.19
CA GLY A 102 -33.20 8.18 -0.08
C GLY A 102 -32.33 6.97 -0.44
N ALA A 103 -31.83 6.88 -1.68
CA ALA A 103 -30.91 5.83 -2.09
C ALA A 103 -29.51 6.05 -1.49
N ALA A 104 -28.86 4.98 -1.06
CA ALA A 104 -27.55 5.00 -0.43
C ALA A 104 -26.44 4.42 -1.34
N PHE A 105 -25.29 5.08 -1.34
CA PHE A 105 -24.04 4.60 -1.93
C PHE A 105 -23.02 4.41 -0.80
N VAL A 106 -22.58 3.18 -0.61
CA VAL A 106 -21.78 2.76 0.55
C VAL A 106 -20.30 2.75 0.16
N MET A 107 -19.43 3.21 1.06
CA MET A 107 -17.98 3.22 0.88
C MET A 107 -17.35 2.39 1.98
N ASP A 108 -16.68 1.31 1.59
CA ASP A 108 -16.07 0.30 2.45
C ASP A 108 -17.04 -0.42 3.38
N VAL A 109 -16.73 -1.68 3.69
CA VAL A 109 -17.48 -2.52 4.65
C VAL A 109 -16.48 -3.32 5.46
N GLY A 110 -15.99 -2.70 6.54
CA GLY A 110 -14.95 -3.27 7.40
C GLY A 110 -15.33 -4.50 8.20
N SER A 111 -16.62 -4.75 8.40
CA SER A 111 -17.09 -5.94 9.10
C SER A 111 -18.54 -6.29 8.76
N PRO A 112 -18.97 -7.55 8.97
CA PRO A 112 -20.37 -7.95 8.82
C PRO A 112 -21.36 -7.14 9.67
N ARG A 113 -20.91 -6.49 10.76
CA ARG A 113 -21.78 -5.64 11.59
C ARG A 113 -22.31 -4.42 10.82
N ILE A 114 -21.54 -3.91 9.86
CA ILE A 114 -21.93 -2.80 8.99
C ILE A 114 -23.14 -3.20 8.14
N VAL A 115 -23.17 -4.43 7.62
CA VAL A 115 -24.30 -4.98 6.86
C VAL A 115 -25.58 -4.98 7.71
N THR A 116 -25.48 -5.39 8.97
CA THR A 116 -26.60 -5.36 9.92
C THR A 116 -27.10 -3.94 10.18
N GLN A 117 -26.19 -2.98 10.34
CA GLN A 117 -26.56 -1.58 10.55
C GLN A 117 -27.30 -0.99 9.34
N ILE A 118 -26.84 -1.30 8.11
CA ILE A 118 -27.52 -0.84 6.88
C ILE A 118 -28.91 -1.45 6.76
N LYS A 119 -29.09 -2.74 7.09
CA LYS A 119 -30.42 -3.38 7.17
C LYS A 119 -31.36 -2.66 8.15
N GLN A 120 -30.87 -2.30 9.33
CA GLN A 120 -31.66 -1.57 10.32
C GLN A 120 -32.07 -0.18 9.80
N LYS A 121 -31.20 0.51 9.05
CA LYS A 121 -31.52 1.81 8.44
C LYS A 121 -32.62 1.69 7.38
N LEU A 122 -32.58 0.65 6.54
CA LEU A 122 -33.67 0.35 5.60
C LEU A 122 -34.99 0.08 6.34
N GLN A 123 -34.96 -0.74 7.39
CA GLN A 123 -36.15 -1.07 8.19
C GLN A 123 -36.77 0.16 8.87
N ARG A 124 -35.95 1.11 9.32
CA ARG A 124 -36.39 2.36 9.94
C ARG A 124 -36.76 3.45 8.93
N GLY A 125 -36.60 3.20 7.63
CA GLY A 125 -36.87 4.18 6.58
C GLY A 125 -35.88 5.36 6.53
N GLU A 126 -34.72 5.24 7.17
CA GLU A 126 -33.65 6.25 7.12
C GLU A 126 -32.99 6.31 5.75
N ILE A 127 -32.98 5.19 5.04
CA ILE A 127 -32.60 5.03 3.63
C ILE A 127 -33.65 4.13 2.97
N LYS A 128 -33.79 4.22 1.64
CA LYS A 128 -34.80 3.48 0.86
C LYS A 128 -34.21 2.33 0.04
N SER A 129 -32.96 2.46 -0.40
CA SER A 129 -32.25 1.46 -1.19
C SER A 129 -30.74 1.56 -0.96
N VAL A 130 -30.02 0.52 -1.39
CA VAL A 130 -28.56 0.49 -1.46
C VAL A 130 -28.22 0.27 -2.92
N ASP A 131 -27.64 1.28 -3.57
CA ASP A 131 -27.49 1.35 -5.02
C ASP A 131 -26.07 1.01 -5.49
N GLY A 132 -25.09 1.04 -4.58
CA GLY A 132 -23.71 0.72 -4.95
C GLY A 132 -22.76 0.67 -3.77
N LEU A 133 -21.61 0.03 -4.02
CA LEU A 133 -20.48 -0.09 -3.12
C LEU A 133 -19.22 0.44 -3.80
N TRP A 134 -18.53 1.37 -3.15
CA TRP A 134 -17.16 1.77 -3.49
C TRP A 134 -16.17 1.17 -2.48
N VAL A 135 -15.02 0.73 -2.97
CA VAL A 135 -13.92 0.24 -2.13
C VAL A 135 -12.74 1.19 -2.25
N THR A 136 -12.24 1.72 -1.13
CA THR A 136 -11.13 2.67 -1.14
C THR A 136 -9.77 1.95 -1.23
N HIS A 137 -9.59 0.84 -0.50
CA HIS A 137 -8.35 0.04 -0.53
C HIS A 137 -8.57 -1.37 0.04
N TYR A 138 -7.55 -2.22 -0.08
CA TYR A 138 -7.68 -3.67 0.14
C TYR A 138 -7.55 -4.15 1.59
N HIS A 139 -7.27 -3.29 2.57
CA HIS A 139 -7.09 -3.76 3.95
C HIS A 139 -8.39 -4.32 4.54
N PHE A 140 -8.28 -5.36 5.36
CA PHE A 140 -9.41 -6.15 5.84
C PHE A 140 -10.37 -5.33 6.72
N ASP A 141 -9.89 -4.31 7.43
CA ASP A 141 -10.70 -3.42 8.25
C ASP A 141 -11.60 -2.49 7.43
N HIS A 142 -11.47 -2.53 6.10
CA HIS A 142 -12.35 -1.87 5.13
C HIS A 142 -13.08 -2.87 4.23
N THR A 143 -12.63 -4.12 4.14
CA THR A 143 -13.11 -5.09 3.15
C THR A 143 -13.71 -6.39 3.71
N ALA A 144 -13.48 -6.71 4.99
CA ALA A 144 -13.86 -8.02 5.56
C ALA A 144 -15.37 -8.28 5.62
N GLY A 145 -16.20 -7.23 5.54
CA GLY A 145 -17.66 -7.34 5.45
C GLY A 145 -18.20 -7.39 4.02
N ILE A 146 -17.38 -7.14 2.99
CA ILE A 146 -17.88 -6.96 1.61
C ILE A 146 -18.50 -8.24 1.04
N VAL A 147 -17.93 -9.42 1.31
CA VAL A 147 -18.52 -10.69 0.84
C VAL A 147 -19.93 -10.91 1.40
N GLU A 148 -20.16 -10.54 2.66
CA GLU A 148 -21.49 -10.59 3.30
C GLU A 148 -22.43 -9.54 2.72
N PHE A 149 -21.89 -8.34 2.45
CA PHE A 149 -22.60 -7.24 1.82
C PHE A 149 -23.12 -7.64 0.43
N GLN A 150 -22.28 -8.24 -0.41
CA GLN A 150 -22.63 -8.68 -1.77
C GLN A 150 -23.65 -9.82 -1.80
N ARG A 151 -23.71 -10.64 -0.73
CA ARG A 151 -24.77 -11.65 -0.57
C ARG A 151 -26.11 -11.05 -0.14
N THR A 152 -26.07 -9.85 0.44
CA THR A 152 -27.20 -9.22 1.08
C THR A 152 -27.88 -8.19 0.18
N PHE A 153 -27.09 -7.38 -0.52
CA PHE A 153 -27.56 -6.27 -1.34
C PHE A 153 -27.18 -6.54 -2.79
N ASP A 154 -28.19 -6.56 -3.67
CA ASP A 154 -28.01 -6.69 -5.11
C ASP A 154 -27.67 -5.33 -5.70
N CYS A 155 -26.39 -4.97 -5.65
CA CYS A 155 -25.91 -3.69 -6.17
C CYS A 155 -24.47 -3.79 -6.74
N PRO A 156 -24.13 -2.93 -7.71
CA PRO A 156 -22.80 -2.90 -8.29
C PRO A 156 -21.71 -2.50 -7.29
N CYS A 157 -20.50 -3.01 -7.53
CA CYS A 157 -19.29 -2.75 -6.75
C CYS A 157 -18.26 -2.09 -7.67
N TYR A 158 -17.65 -1.01 -7.19
CA TYR A 158 -16.77 -0.10 -7.92
C TYR A 158 -15.42 0.01 -7.21
N ALA A 159 -14.35 0.06 -7.99
CA ALA A 159 -12.98 0.37 -7.57
C ALA A 159 -12.16 0.76 -8.81
N ASP A 160 -11.01 1.42 -8.64
CA ASP A 160 -10.00 1.55 -9.69
C ASP A 160 -9.56 0.16 -10.15
N ARG A 161 -9.24 0.04 -11.44
CA ARG A 161 -8.85 -1.24 -12.06
C ARG A 161 -7.62 -1.88 -11.38
N ARG A 162 -6.72 -1.08 -10.77
CA ARG A 162 -5.52 -1.58 -10.09
C ARG A 162 -5.89 -2.23 -8.76
N LEU A 163 -6.72 -1.57 -7.95
CA LEU A 163 -7.26 -2.17 -6.73
C LEU A 163 -8.14 -3.39 -7.04
N ALA A 164 -8.95 -3.34 -8.09
CA ALA A 164 -9.81 -4.45 -8.50
C ALA A 164 -9.02 -5.75 -8.73
N GLN A 165 -7.77 -5.68 -9.21
CA GLN A 165 -6.92 -6.88 -9.36
C GLN A 165 -6.55 -7.52 -8.01
N VAL A 166 -6.40 -6.71 -6.96
CA VAL A 166 -6.14 -7.21 -5.59
C VAL A 166 -7.40 -7.83 -5.02
N LEU A 167 -8.53 -7.11 -5.10
CA LEU A 167 -9.80 -7.54 -4.53
C LEU A 167 -10.34 -8.83 -5.17
N THR A 168 -10.20 -8.98 -6.50
CA THR A 168 -10.75 -10.12 -7.24
C THR A 168 -9.88 -11.38 -7.15
N LYS A 169 -8.57 -11.24 -6.91
CA LYS A 169 -7.62 -12.36 -6.84
C LYS A 169 -6.63 -12.19 -5.67
N PRO A 170 -7.10 -12.16 -4.41
CA PRO A 170 -6.24 -11.85 -3.27
C PRO A 170 -5.04 -12.80 -3.12
N SER A 171 -5.19 -14.09 -3.48
CA SER A 171 -4.08 -15.06 -3.44
C SER A 171 -2.98 -14.81 -4.47
N ALA A 172 -3.22 -13.99 -5.50
CA ALA A 172 -2.19 -13.57 -6.44
C ALA A 172 -1.23 -12.55 -5.84
N TRP A 173 -1.53 -12.01 -4.66
CA TRP A 173 -0.80 -10.92 -4.04
C TRP A 173 -0.21 -11.33 -2.69
N ARG A 174 0.97 -10.76 -2.40
CA ARG A 174 1.58 -10.77 -1.07
C ARG A 174 1.56 -9.35 -0.52
N LEU A 175 0.40 -8.92 -0.06
CA LEU A 175 0.18 -7.59 0.52
C LEU A 175 -0.28 -7.73 1.99
N PRO A 176 0.02 -6.76 2.86
CA PRO A 176 -0.36 -6.82 4.27
C PRO A 176 -1.89 -6.71 4.42
N CYS A 177 -2.48 -7.36 5.42
CA CYS A 177 -3.87 -7.14 5.79
C CYS A 177 -4.92 -7.41 4.68
N VAL A 178 -4.64 -8.22 3.66
CA VAL A 178 -5.61 -8.59 2.61
C VAL A 178 -6.61 -9.64 3.13
N ASP A 179 -7.91 -9.46 2.89
CA ASP A 179 -8.89 -10.53 3.09
C ASP A 179 -8.69 -11.64 2.04
N PRO A 180 -8.56 -12.92 2.42
CA PRO A 180 -8.28 -13.99 1.47
C PRO A 180 -9.46 -14.36 0.56
N ARG A 181 -10.67 -13.86 0.84
CA ARG A 181 -11.87 -14.17 0.04
C ARG A 181 -11.95 -13.19 -1.13
N PRO A 182 -12.12 -13.68 -2.37
CA PRO A 182 -12.33 -12.81 -3.52
C PRO A 182 -13.57 -11.92 -3.34
N ILE A 183 -13.44 -10.65 -3.69
CA ILE A 183 -14.51 -9.67 -3.79
C ILE A 183 -14.82 -9.45 -5.27
N GLN A 184 -16.10 -9.48 -5.63
CA GLN A 184 -16.50 -9.17 -7.00
C GLN A 184 -16.46 -7.66 -7.23
N VAL A 185 -15.79 -7.20 -8.28
CA VAL A 185 -15.80 -5.80 -8.70
C VAL A 185 -16.49 -5.74 -10.05
N HIS A 186 -17.69 -5.15 -10.08
CA HIS A 186 -18.53 -5.07 -11.27
C HIS A 186 -18.04 -3.99 -12.23
N HIS A 187 -17.50 -2.90 -11.69
CA HIS A 187 -16.98 -1.77 -12.45
C HIS A 187 -15.54 -1.46 -12.01
N PRO A 188 -14.54 -2.11 -12.64
CA PRO A 188 -13.16 -1.68 -12.52
C PRO A 188 -12.96 -0.41 -13.36
N LEU A 189 -12.88 0.74 -12.70
CA LEU A 189 -12.83 2.06 -13.32
C LEU A 189 -11.40 2.49 -13.63
N GLU A 190 -11.23 3.36 -14.63
CA GLU A 190 -9.96 4.01 -14.94
C GLU A 190 -9.77 5.30 -14.11
N ASP A 191 -8.52 5.76 -14.02
CA ASP A 191 -8.17 7.02 -13.35
C ASP A 191 -8.85 8.21 -14.05
N GLY A 192 -9.59 9.02 -13.28
CA GLY A 192 -10.39 10.14 -13.79
C GLY A 192 -11.72 9.76 -14.41
N GLN A 193 -12.14 8.48 -14.38
CA GLN A 193 -13.41 8.07 -14.96
C GLN A 193 -14.59 8.56 -14.12
N SER A 194 -15.50 9.31 -14.76
CA SER A 194 -16.71 9.84 -14.12
C SER A 194 -17.99 9.13 -14.54
N TRP A 195 -18.97 9.12 -13.65
CA TRP A 195 -20.35 8.71 -13.93
C TRP A 195 -21.35 9.51 -13.07
N GLN A 196 -22.62 9.50 -13.48
CA GLN A 196 -23.69 10.14 -12.73
C GLN A 196 -24.37 9.11 -11.81
N TRP A 197 -24.63 9.49 -10.55
CA TRP A 197 -25.43 8.73 -9.61
C TRP A 197 -26.39 9.67 -8.87
N HIS A 198 -27.69 9.54 -9.18
CA HIS A 198 -28.74 10.52 -8.78
C HIS A 198 -28.28 11.96 -9.06
N GLU A 199 -28.26 12.83 -8.05
CA GLU A 199 -27.85 14.23 -8.15
C GLU A 199 -26.32 14.44 -8.11
N PHE A 200 -25.54 13.38 -7.86
CA PHE A 200 -24.08 13.46 -7.69
C PHE A 200 -23.33 13.02 -8.95
N ARG A 201 -22.31 13.79 -9.32
CA ARG A 201 -21.27 13.30 -10.23
C ARG A 201 -20.19 12.61 -9.41
N LEU A 202 -19.94 11.34 -9.71
CA LEU A 202 -18.90 10.52 -9.08
C LEU A 202 -17.71 10.39 -10.04
N THR A 203 -16.48 10.48 -9.53
CA THR A 203 -15.25 10.30 -10.32
C THR A 203 -14.23 9.46 -9.57
N SER A 204 -13.79 8.36 -10.18
CA SER A 204 -12.72 7.50 -9.68
C SER A 204 -11.36 8.12 -9.94
N TYR A 205 -10.46 8.04 -8.96
CA TYR A 205 -9.05 8.37 -9.14
C TYR A 205 -8.17 7.26 -8.60
N TYR A 206 -7.14 6.91 -9.36
CA TYR A 206 -6.00 6.20 -8.82
C TYR A 206 -5.37 7.08 -7.74
N TYR A 207 -5.21 6.56 -6.51
CA TYR A 207 -4.78 7.38 -5.38
C TYR A 207 -3.77 6.60 -4.51
N PRO A 208 -2.51 6.41 -4.97
CA PRO A 208 -1.52 5.59 -4.28
C PRO A 208 -0.96 6.22 -3.00
N GLY A 209 -1.85 6.56 -2.06
CA GLY A 209 -1.53 7.15 -0.78
C GLY A 209 -1.10 6.07 0.21
N GLN A 210 -2.02 5.65 1.10
CA GLN A 210 -1.68 4.71 2.18
C GLN A 210 -1.13 3.38 1.65
N THR A 211 -1.59 2.96 0.47
CA THR A 211 -1.02 1.84 -0.29
C THR A 211 -0.89 2.17 -1.77
N LEU A 212 -0.05 1.44 -2.50
CA LEU A 212 0.03 1.58 -3.97
C LEU A 212 -1.27 1.19 -4.68
N TYR A 213 -2.09 0.34 -4.06
CA TYR A 213 -3.41 -0.10 -4.55
C TYR A 213 -4.49 0.54 -3.69
N HIS A 214 -4.58 1.86 -3.79
CA HIS A 214 -5.49 2.71 -3.04
C HIS A 214 -6.17 3.67 -4.03
N ASP A 215 -7.44 3.95 -3.77
CA ASP A 215 -8.34 4.66 -4.64
C ASP A 215 -8.98 5.85 -3.91
N ALA A 216 -9.29 6.90 -4.68
CA ALA A 216 -10.08 8.01 -4.20
C ALA A 216 -11.35 8.19 -5.03
N LEU A 217 -12.42 8.60 -4.36
CA LEU A 217 -13.69 8.93 -4.99
C LEU A 217 -13.97 10.42 -4.80
N LEU A 218 -14.09 11.15 -5.90
CA LEU A 218 -14.60 12.52 -5.88
C LEU A 218 -16.11 12.49 -6.11
N VAL A 219 -16.86 13.12 -5.21
CA VAL A 219 -18.32 13.27 -5.27
C VAL A 219 -18.66 14.75 -5.35
N GLU A 220 -19.38 15.14 -6.40
CA GLU A 220 -19.71 16.54 -6.67
C GLU A 220 -21.22 16.77 -6.79
N HIS A 221 -21.72 17.81 -6.13
CA HIS A 221 -23.08 18.31 -6.27
C HIS A 221 -23.17 19.78 -5.84
N GLY A 222 -23.52 20.68 -6.76
CA GLY A 222 -23.46 22.13 -6.51
C GLY A 222 -22.04 22.57 -6.14
N ASP A 223 -21.90 23.26 -5.00
CA ASP A 223 -20.60 23.70 -4.46
C ASP A 223 -19.87 22.61 -3.66
N LEU A 224 -20.48 21.44 -3.45
CA LEU A 224 -19.83 20.33 -2.76
C LEU A 224 -18.85 19.62 -3.69
N ARG A 225 -17.61 19.46 -3.21
CA ARG A 225 -16.52 18.70 -3.83
C ARG A 225 -15.93 17.81 -2.75
N MET A 226 -16.55 16.66 -2.53
CA MET A 226 -16.25 15.73 -1.45
C MET A 226 -15.29 14.66 -1.94
N LEU A 227 -14.05 14.65 -1.45
CA LEU A 227 -13.02 13.69 -1.85
C LEU A 227 -12.80 12.65 -0.75
N PHE A 228 -13.18 11.41 -1.01
CA PHE A 228 -12.94 10.28 -0.14
C PHE A 228 -11.57 9.69 -0.46
N VAL A 229 -10.63 9.76 0.49
CA VAL A 229 -9.21 9.41 0.28
C VAL A 229 -8.78 8.17 1.06
N GLY A 230 -9.74 7.40 1.56
CA GLY A 230 -9.51 6.28 2.48
C GLY A 230 -8.57 6.69 3.63
N ASP A 231 -7.66 5.81 3.99
CA ASP A 231 -6.74 6.07 5.10
C ASP A 231 -5.58 7.01 4.75
N SER A 232 -5.43 7.43 3.49
CA SER A 232 -4.24 8.14 2.99
C SER A 232 -3.89 9.43 3.75
N HIS A 233 -4.90 10.13 4.28
CA HIS A 233 -4.67 11.40 4.97
C HIS A 233 -5.49 11.53 6.25
N THR A 234 -4.94 12.25 7.22
CA THR A 234 -5.68 12.84 8.33
C THR A 234 -5.38 14.34 8.41
N MET A 235 -5.96 15.05 9.39
CA MET A 235 -5.69 16.47 9.62
C MET A 235 -4.22 16.77 9.95
N ALA A 236 -3.43 15.73 10.27
CA ALA A 236 -2.01 15.84 10.58
C ALA A 236 -1.08 15.51 9.38
N GLY A 237 -1.62 15.05 8.25
CA GLY A 237 -0.82 14.77 7.05
C GLY A 237 -1.02 13.36 6.49
N LEU A 238 0.09 12.68 6.18
CA LEU A 238 0.16 11.47 5.36
C LEU A 238 0.20 10.19 6.19
N ASP A 239 -0.51 9.17 5.74
CA ASP A 239 -0.43 7.82 6.29
C ASP A 239 0.54 6.94 5.48
N ASP A 240 1.85 7.10 5.72
CA ASP A 240 2.93 6.33 5.08
C ASP A 240 3.73 5.45 6.07
N TYR A 241 3.10 5.00 7.17
CA TYR A 241 3.83 4.29 8.24
C TYR A 241 4.20 2.84 7.91
N CYS A 242 3.46 2.20 7.00
CA CYS A 242 3.61 0.79 6.64
C CYS A 242 4.30 0.63 5.27
N THR A 243 5.62 0.38 5.26
CA THR A 243 6.35 0.19 4.00
C THR A 243 5.89 -0.99 3.17
N TYR A 244 5.27 -2.00 3.78
CA TYR A 244 4.66 -3.12 3.04
C TYR A 244 3.48 -2.68 2.17
N ASN A 245 2.96 -1.48 2.36
CA ASN A 245 1.96 -0.88 1.49
C ASN A 245 2.56 -0.25 0.21
N ARG A 246 3.90 -0.28 0.04
CA ARG A 246 4.62 0.23 -1.14
C ARG A 246 4.42 1.74 -1.36
N ASN A 247 4.65 2.54 -0.31
CA ASN A 247 4.58 4.01 -0.42
C ASN A 247 5.81 4.55 -1.17
N TRP A 248 5.69 4.66 -2.50
CA TRP A 248 6.75 5.16 -3.35
C TRP A 248 7.03 6.65 -3.11
N LEU A 249 8.31 6.99 -3.05
CA LEU A 249 8.85 8.34 -3.04
C LEU A 249 9.27 8.74 -4.47
N GLY A 250 9.21 10.03 -4.76
CA GLY A 250 9.49 10.57 -6.09
C GLY A 250 8.41 11.55 -6.54
N ARG A 251 8.78 12.43 -7.47
CA ARG A 251 7.86 13.38 -8.09
C ARG A 251 6.78 12.66 -8.91
N GLY A 252 5.52 12.99 -8.66
CA GLY A 252 4.40 12.48 -9.46
C GLY A 252 4.07 11.00 -9.23
N VAL A 253 4.61 10.39 -8.17
CA VAL A 253 4.24 9.04 -7.72
C VAL A 253 3.84 9.06 -6.24
N GLY A 254 3.15 8.02 -5.79
CA GLY A 254 2.74 7.87 -4.40
C GLY A 254 2.02 9.11 -3.85
N PHE A 255 2.38 9.52 -2.63
CA PHE A 255 1.82 10.71 -2.00
C PHE A 255 2.11 12.03 -2.74
N SER A 256 3.20 12.13 -3.51
CA SER A 256 3.47 13.33 -4.33
C SER A 256 2.39 13.52 -5.40
N TYR A 257 1.95 12.42 -6.03
CA TYR A 257 0.83 12.42 -6.96
C TYR A 257 -0.49 12.78 -6.26
N CYS A 258 -0.77 12.15 -5.11
CA CYS A 258 -1.97 12.42 -4.32
C CYS A 258 -2.11 13.92 -3.95
N LEU A 259 -1.01 14.55 -3.52
CA LEU A 259 -0.99 15.97 -3.21
C LEU A 259 -1.25 16.84 -4.46
N SER A 260 -0.64 16.50 -5.60
CA SER A 260 -0.88 17.20 -6.87
C SER A 260 -2.35 17.07 -7.32
N LEU A 261 -2.98 15.94 -7.02
CA LEU A 261 -4.40 15.70 -7.27
C LEU A 261 -5.27 16.59 -6.36
N ILE A 262 -4.96 16.69 -5.06
CA ILE A 262 -5.68 17.60 -4.15
C ILE A 262 -5.59 19.06 -4.65
N GLU A 263 -4.41 19.52 -5.06
CA GLU A 263 -4.22 20.88 -5.59
C GLU A 263 -5.05 21.15 -6.85
N ARG A 264 -5.15 20.14 -7.73
CA ARG A 264 -5.94 20.22 -8.97
C ARG A 264 -7.43 20.19 -8.69
N LEU A 265 -7.87 19.27 -7.83
CA LEU A 265 -9.29 19.05 -7.57
C LEU A 265 -9.90 20.10 -6.66
N LYS A 266 -9.10 20.73 -5.77
CA LYS A 266 -9.55 21.70 -4.77
C LYS A 266 -10.82 21.23 -4.05
N PRO A 267 -10.76 20.06 -3.36
CA PRO A 267 -11.94 19.55 -2.66
C PRO A 267 -12.37 20.54 -1.58
N THR A 268 -13.68 20.67 -1.39
CA THR A 268 -14.23 21.44 -0.26
C THR A 268 -14.22 20.61 1.02
N HIS A 269 -14.21 19.28 0.89
CA HIS A 269 -14.16 18.34 2.00
C HIS A 269 -13.32 17.13 1.59
N MET A 270 -12.47 16.65 2.50
CA MET A 270 -11.77 15.38 2.41
C MET A 270 -12.21 14.46 3.54
N PHE A 271 -12.27 13.17 3.26
CA PHE A 271 -12.76 12.16 4.20
C PHE A 271 -11.81 10.98 4.31
N ASN A 272 -11.54 10.60 5.55
CA ASN A 272 -10.82 9.40 5.93
C ASN A 272 -11.80 8.38 6.52
N CYS A 273 -11.57 7.08 6.29
CA CYS A 273 -12.50 6.04 6.72
C CYS A 273 -12.62 5.92 8.25
N HIS A 274 -11.55 6.19 8.99
CA HIS A 274 -11.52 6.14 10.46
C HIS A 274 -11.86 7.47 11.14
N VAL A 275 -11.94 8.58 10.39
CA VAL A 275 -12.16 9.91 10.97
C VAL A 275 -13.56 10.42 10.63
N LYS A 276 -14.36 10.70 11.65
CA LYS A 276 -15.75 11.18 11.52
C LYS A 276 -15.87 12.61 11.00
N ASP A 277 -14.82 13.41 11.15
CA ASP A 277 -14.81 14.83 10.79
C ASP A 277 -14.23 15.00 9.38
N ALA A 278 -14.80 15.94 8.62
CA ALA A 278 -14.23 16.38 7.36
C ALA A 278 -12.99 17.25 7.61
N PHE A 279 -12.10 17.31 6.62
CA PHE A 279 -10.94 18.19 6.66
C PHE A 279 -10.55 18.67 5.25
N THR A 280 -9.59 19.59 5.17
CA THR A 280 -8.92 20.01 3.93
C THR A 280 -7.48 20.37 4.25
N PHE A 281 -6.68 20.66 3.23
CA PHE A 281 -5.37 21.31 3.38
C PHE A 281 -5.35 22.66 2.67
N THR A 282 -4.56 23.60 3.17
CA THR A 282 -4.23 24.85 2.46
C THR A 282 -3.15 24.58 1.41
N ALA A 283 -2.96 25.55 0.50
CA ALA A 283 -1.89 25.48 -0.49
C ALA A 283 -0.50 25.41 0.19
N GLU A 284 -0.31 26.13 1.29
CA GLU A 284 0.94 26.14 2.05
C GLU A 284 1.23 24.79 2.71
N GLU A 285 0.19 24.13 3.25
CA GLU A 285 0.32 22.79 3.84
C GLU A 285 0.63 21.74 2.78
N ILE A 286 -0.01 21.82 1.60
CA ILE A 286 0.30 20.91 0.49
C ILE A 286 1.74 21.11 0.01
N ALA A 287 2.16 22.36 -0.21
CA ALA A 287 3.53 22.68 -0.59
C ALA A 287 4.55 22.22 0.48
N PHE A 288 4.20 22.35 1.76
CA PHE A 288 5.01 21.85 2.86
C PHE A 288 5.16 20.32 2.80
N MET A 289 4.06 19.57 2.62
CA MET A 289 4.11 18.12 2.49
C MET A 289 4.90 17.66 1.26
N GLN A 290 4.75 18.34 0.11
CA GLN A 290 5.55 18.05 -1.08
C GLN A 290 7.05 18.23 -0.82
N LYS A 291 7.44 19.36 -0.22
CA LYS A 291 8.83 19.60 0.16
C LYS A 291 9.36 18.53 1.12
N LYS A 292 8.55 18.12 2.09
CA LYS A 292 8.94 17.07 3.04
C LYS A 292 9.10 15.71 2.39
N LEU A 293 8.30 15.36 1.38
CA LEU A 293 8.48 14.14 0.59
C LEU A 293 9.76 14.19 -0.26
N GLU A 294 10.08 15.33 -0.89
CA GLU A 294 11.34 15.50 -1.63
C GLU A 294 12.57 15.39 -0.72
N GLU A 295 12.49 15.97 0.48
CA GLU A 295 13.51 15.80 1.53
C GLU A 295 13.61 14.33 1.97
N ARG A 296 12.47 13.64 2.14
CA ARG A 296 12.39 12.24 2.57
C ARG A 296 13.06 11.30 1.59
N GLU A 297 12.84 11.50 0.30
CA GLU A 297 13.49 10.72 -0.76
C GLU A 297 15.01 10.78 -0.63
N LYS A 298 15.58 11.99 -0.47
CA LYS A 298 17.02 12.18 -0.30
C LYS A 298 17.54 11.55 0.99
N LEU A 299 16.82 11.74 2.09
CA LEU A 299 17.17 11.22 3.40
C LEU A 299 17.19 9.68 3.41
N PHE A 300 16.15 9.05 2.86
CA PHE A 300 16.06 7.60 2.77
C PHE A 300 17.04 7.02 1.75
N GLY A 301 17.27 7.70 0.63
CA GLY A 301 18.33 7.34 -0.32
C GLY A 301 19.70 7.30 0.34
N GLY A 302 19.98 8.23 1.26
CA GLY A 302 21.20 8.23 2.08
C GLY A 302 21.34 7.07 3.06
N LEU A 303 20.29 6.29 3.34
CA LEU A 303 20.35 5.11 4.21
C LEU A 303 20.61 3.82 3.43
N LEU A 304 20.43 3.83 2.11
CA LEU A 304 20.39 2.61 1.31
C LEU A 304 21.65 2.45 0.46
N ALA A 305 22.05 1.20 0.24
CA ALA A 305 23.06 0.85 -0.75
C ALA A 305 22.43 0.74 -2.16
N TRP A 306 21.49 1.61 -2.50
CA TRP A 306 20.79 1.62 -3.79
C TRP A 306 20.78 3.05 -4.32
N ASP A 307 20.66 3.20 -5.63
CA ASP A 307 20.61 4.51 -6.29
C ASP A 307 19.29 5.26 -6.06
N HIS A 308 18.24 4.56 -5.62
CA HIS A 308 16.95 5.15 -5.32
C HIS A 308 16.34 4.68 -3.99
N ALA A 309 15.66 5.60 -3.29
CA ALA A 309 15.02 5.35 -1.99
C ALA A 309 13.99 4.21 -2.01
N ASN A 310 13.28 4.07 -3.13
CA ASN A 310 12.20 3.09 -3.25
C ASN A 310 12.67 1.63 -3.18
N TYR A 311 13.94 1.31 -3.44
CA TYR A 311 14.44 -0.04 -3.18
C TYR A 311 14.40 -0.44 -1.70
N GLY A 312 14.29 0.53 -0.77
CA GLY A 312 14.12 0.30 0.66
C GLY A 312 12.70 0.51 1.18
N THR A 313 11.83 1.22 0.43
CA THR A 313 10.43 1.46 0.84
C THR A 313 9.41 0.59 0.10
N ASP A 314 9.80 -0.07 -1.00
CA ASP A 314 9.00 -1.03 -1.73
C ASP A 314 9.53 -2.46 -1.50
N PRO A 315 9.10 -3.18 -0.44
CA PRO A 315 9.56 -4.54 -0.19
C PRO A 315 9.10 -5.55 -1.25
N SER A 316 8.23 -5.13 -2.18
CA SER A 316 7.70 -5.95 -3.28
C SER A 316 8.16 -5.46 -4.66
N TRP A 317 9.28 -4.72 -4.72
CA TRP A 317 9.87 -4.31 -6.01
C TRP A 317 10.27 -5.54 -6.86
N VAL A 318 10.50 -6.69 -6.23
CA VAL A 318 10.43 -8.00 -6.90
C VAL A 318 9.28 -8.79 -6.28
N ARG A 319 8.35 -9.27 -7.11
CA ARG A 319 7.22 -10.11 -6.68
C ARG A 319 6.88 -11.17 -7.72
N CYS A 320 6.26 -12.27 -7.30
CA CYS A 320 5.70 -13.24 -8.23
C CYS A 320 4.22 -12.96 -8.49
N ASP A 321 3.76 -13.15 -9.73
CA ASP A 321 2.36 -13.01 -10.15
C ASP A 321 1.91 -14.23 -10.99
N PRO A 322 0.94 -15.02 -10.52
CA PRO A 322 0.33 -14.95 -9.18
C PRO A 322 1.31 -15.40 -8.08
N TYR A 323 1.21 -14.79 -6.90
CA TYR A 323 2.03 -15.14 -5.73
C TYR A 323 1.79 -16.58 -5.23
N MET A 324 0.54 -17.03 -5.18
CA MET A 324 0.17 -18.37 -4.73
C MET A 324 -0.65 -19.11 -5.80
N GLN A 325 -0.30 -20.37 -6.05
CA GLN A 325 -0.98 -21.25 -6.99
C GLN A 325 -1.25 -22.63 -6.39
N ARG A 326 -2.38 -23.24 -6.78
CA ARG A 326 -2.70 -24.64 -6.49
C ARG A 326 -2.44 -25.49 -7.72
N VAL A 327 -1.76 -26.62 -7.55
CA VAL A 327 -1.36 -27.50 -8.66
C VAL A 327 -1.36 -28.97 -8.23
N THR A 328 -1.59 -29.87 -9.17
CA THR A 328 -1.47 -31.31 -8.95
C THR A 328 -0.08 -31.80 -9.32
N ALA A 329 0.42 -32.81 -8.61
CA ALA A 329 1.72 -33.40 -8.90
C ALA A 329 1.81 -33.87 -10.37
N GLY A 330 2.93 -33.59 -11.03
CA GLY A 330 3.14 -33.88 -12.45
C GLY A 330 2.72 -32.76 -13.41
N ARG A 331 2.19 -31.63 -12.91
CA ARG A 331 1.82 -30.47 -13.73
C ARG A 331 2.84 -29.34 -13.61
N THR A 332 2.81 -28.47 -14.62
CA THR A 332 3.63 -27.26 -14.68
C THR A 332 2.81 -26.06 -14.26
N VAL A 333 3.38 -25.24 -13.38
CA VAL A 333 2.87 -23.91 -13.06
C VAL A 333 3.60 -22.85 -13.88
N LEU A 334 2.89 -21.80 -14.24
CA LEU A 334 3.42 -20.63 -14.94
C LEU A 334 3.21 -19.40 -14.05
N PHE A 335 4.20 -18.52 -13.99
CA PHE A 335 4.10 -17.25 -13.30
C PHE A 335 5.13 -16.27 -13.83
N ASP A 336 4.86 -14.99 -13.63
CA ASP A 336 5.84 -13.94 -13.87
C ASP A 336 6.59 -13.61 -12.58
N VAL A 337 7.88 -13.36 -12.69
CA VAL A 337 8.58 -12.50 -11.72
C VAL A 337 8.46 -11.07 -12.23
N VAL A 338 7.72 -10.25 -11.50
CA VAL A 338 7.53 -8.83 -11.78
C VAL A 338 8.60 -8.05 -11.03
N VAL A 339 9.40 -7.28 -11.78
CA VAL A 339 10.47 -6.44 -11.24
C VAL A 339 10.16 -4.98 -11.53
N THR A 340 10.03 -4.16 -10.49
CA THR A 340 9.95 -2.70 -10.57
C THR A 340 11.37 -2.15 -10.53
N ASN A 341 11.84 -1.58 -11.63
CA ASN A 341 13.11 -0.88 -11.66
C ASN A 341 12.92 0.55 -11.11
N HIS A 342 13.46 0.81 -9.91
CA HIS A 342 13.39 2.13 -9.28
C HIS A 342 14.55 3.05 -9.69
N SER A 343 15.55 2.53 -10.41
CA SER A 343 16.64 3.34 -10.98
C SER A 343 16.15 4.31 -12.06
N ASP A 344 16.92 5.38 -12.27
CA ASP A 344 16.74 6.31 -13.40
C ASP A 344 17.31 5.74 -14.72
N GLU A 345 18.07 4.65 -14.63
CA GLU A 345 18.65 3.96 -15.79
C GLU A 345 18.05 2.55 -15.96
N PRO A 346 17.98 2.04 -17.20
CA PRO A 346 17.62 0.64 -17.43
C PRO A 346 18.59 -0.32 -16.72
N GLN A 347 18.06 -1.40 -16.15
CA GLN A 347 18.86 -2.40 -15.44
C GLN A 347 18.71 -3.77 -16.11
N LEU A 348 19.83 -4.41 -16.45
CA LEU A 348 19.82 -5.82 -16.85
C LEU A 348 19.35 -6.66 -15.66
N THR A 349 18.24 -7.38 -15.85
CA THR A 349 17.57 -8.13 -14.80
C THR A 349 17.46 -9.58 -15.22
N ALA A 350 17.93 -10.49 -14.37
CA ALA A 350 17.79 -11.92 -14.57
C ALA A 350 17.20 -12.58 -13.33
N VAL A 351 16.33 -13.57 -13.54
CA VAL A 351 15.65 -14.30 -12.48
C VAL A 351 15.68 -15.79 -12.75
N ARG A 352 15.65 -16.61 -11.69
CA ARG A 352 15.40 -18.05 -11.80
C ARG A 352 14.74 -18.60 -10.55
N THR A 353 14.05 -19.71 -10.69
CA THR A 353 13.55 -20.47 -9.55
C THR A 353 14.68 -21.22 -8.84
N VAL A 354 14.55 -21.31 -7.53
CA VAL A 354 15.34 -22.17 -6.65
C VAL A 354 14.35 -22.94 -5.75
N PRO A 355 13.80 -24.06 -6.25
CA PRO A 355 12.86 -24.86 -5.47
C PRO A 355 13.52 -25.47 -4.24
N PRO A 356 12.75 -25.70 -3.14
CA PRO A 356 13.28 -26.38 -1.99
C PRO A 356 13.54 -27.85 -2.33
N LYS A 357 14.57 -28.46 -1.72
CA LYS A 357 14.92 -29.87 -1.97
C LYS A 357 13.73 -30.82 -1.79
N SER A 358 12.82 -30.49 -0.86
CA SER A 358 11.60 -31.26 -0.57
C SER A 358 10.59 -31.28 -1.73
N LEU A 359 10.64 -30.32 -2.67
CA LEU A 359 9.79 -30.34 -3.86
C LEU A 359 10.28 -31.35 -4.89
N GLY A 360 11.59 -31.64 -4.90
CA GLY A 360 12.23 -32.56 -5.85
C GLY A 360 12.45 -31.96 -7.25
N ALA A 361 12.41 -30.63 -7.39
CA ALA A 361 12.70 -29.92 -8.63
C ALA A 361 14.06 -29.22 -8.57
N ALA A 362 14.76 -29.15 -9.72
CA ALA A 362 16.00 -28.41 -9.85
C ALA A 362 15.73 -26.91 -10.06
N PRO A 363 16.72 -26.03 -9.78
CA PRO A 363 16.65 -24.63 -10.20
C PRO A 363 16.43 -24.51 -11.71
N SER A 364 15.65 -23.52 -12.14
CA SER A 364 15.49 -23.22 -13.57
C SER A 364 16.72 -22.54 -14.14
N ASP A 365 16.80 -22.48 -15.46
CA ASP A 365 17.68 -21.54 -16.16
C ASP A 365 17.32 -20.09 -15.84
N TRP A 366 18.26 -19.19 -16.13
CA TRP A 366 18.05 -17.75 -15.97
C TRP A 366 17.17 -17.22 -17.10
N SER A 367 16.09 -16.52 -16.73
CA SER A 367 15.29 -15.68 -17.61
C SER A 367 15.79 -14.25 -17.46
N GLU A 368 16.18 -13.59 -18.56
CA GLU A 368 16.83 -12.28 -18.53
C GLU A 368 16.13 -11.27 -19.45
N ARG A 369 15.98 -10.03 -18.96
CA ARG A 369 15.43 -8.88 -19.70
C ARG A 369 16.06 -7.58 -19.21
N HIS A 370 16.11 -6.57 -20.07
CA HIS A 370 16.35 -5.20 -19.64
C HIS A 370 15.08 -4.63 -19.02
N ALA A 371 15.13 -4.23 -17.76
CA ALA A 371 14.06 -3.52 -17.10
C ALA A 371 14.22 -2.02 -17.36
N PRO A 372 13.28 -1.35 -18.06
CA PRO A 372 13.37 0.09 -18.32
C PRO A 372 13.40 0.89 -17.01
N ALA A 373 13.98 2.09 -17.03
CA ALA A 373 13.96 2.99 -15.89
C ALA A 373 12.52 3.27 -15.43
N LYS A 374 12.30 3.31 -14.11
CA LYS A 374 11.01 3.64 -13.47
C LYS A 374 9.81 2.81 -13.96
N ALA A 375 10.04 1.56 -14.38
CA ALA A 375 9.00 0.70 -14.96
C ALA A 375 8.98 -0.70 -14.35
N GLU A 376 7.80 -1.33 -14.41
CA GLU A 376 7.67 -2.77 -14.15
C GLU A 376 8.06 -3.58 -15.39
N THR A 377 8.77 -4.69 -15.19
CA THR A 377 9.10 -5.68 -16.20
C THR A 377 8.70 -7.07 -15.73
N ARG A 378 8.06 -7.85 -16.59
CA ARG A 378 7.64 -9.23 -16.33
C ARG A 378 8.62 -10.21 -16.96
N LEU A 379 9.17 -11.11 -16.14
CA LEU A 379 10.03 -12.21 -16.58
C LEU A 379 9.28 -13.53 -16.36
N PRO A 380 8.78 -14.18 -17.42
CA PRO A 380 8.02 -15.41 -17.29
C PRO A 380 8.93 -16.55 -16.84
N LEU A 381 8.45 -17.35 -15.89
CA LEU A 381 9.07 -18.58 -15.41
C LEU A 381 8.04 -19.72 -15.41
N SER A 382 8.56 -20.94 -15.44
CA SER A 382 7.77 -22.16 -15.34
C SER A 382 8.42 -23.13 -14.37
N LEU A 383 7.60 -23.87 -13.62
CA LEU A 383 8.08 -24.91 -12.70
C LEU A 383 7.21 -26.15 -12.84
N THR A 384 7.83 -27.29 -13.17
CA THR A 384 7.15 -28.59 -13.20
C THR A 384 7.24 -29.25 -11.84
N VAL A 385 6.08 -29.52 -11.22
CA VAL A 385 6.00 -30.27 -9.97
C VAL A 385 6.18 -31.76 -10.27
N PRO A 386 7.16 -32.46 -9.68
CA PRO A 386 7.34 -33.91 -9.90
C PRO A 386 6.09 -34.73 -9.56
N ARG A 387 5.84 -35.84 -10.29
CA ARG A 387 4.66 -36.70 -10.08
C ARG A 387 4.56 -37.32 -8.68
N GLY A 388 5.70 -37.51 -8.00
CA GLY A 388 5.78 -38.09 -6.66
C GLY A 388 5.78 -37.07 -5.51
N THR A 389 5.63 -35.78 -5.81
CA THR A 389 5.64 -34.73 -4.80
C THR A 389 4.44 -34.89 -3.86
N LYS A 390 4.71 -34.87 -2.55
CA LYS A 390 3.67 -34.98 -1.52
C LYS A 390 2.76 -33.75 -1.57
N MET A 391 1.51 -33.92 -1.14
CA MET A 391 0.63 -32.78 -0.93
C MET A 391 1.19 -31.87 0.16
N GLY A 392 1.03 -30.55 -0.02
CA GLY A 392 1.53 -29.56 0.91
C GLY A 392 1.88 -28.25 0.22
N ARG A 393 2.24 -27.26 1.04
CA ARG A 393 2.72 -25.96 0.58
C ARG A 393 4.24 -25.98 0.43
N TYR A 394 4.70 -25.53 -0.72
CA TYR A 394 6.12 -25.38 -1.04
C TYR A 394 6.43 -23.91 -1.32
N VAL A 395 7.44 -23.38 -0.63
CA VAL A 395 7.98 -22.05 -0.87
C VAL A 395 9.09 -22.18 -1.91
N VAL A 396 8.85 -21.69 -3.12
CA VAL A 396 9.84 -21.68 -4.21
C VAL A 396 10.52 -20.31 -4.20
N ALA A 397 11.80 -20.29 -3.84
CA ALA A 397 12.57 -19.07 -3.81
C ALA A 397 12.98 -18.64 -5.23
N ILE A 398 13.27 -17.37 -5.40
CA ILE A 398 13.70 -16.74 -6.66
C ILE A 398 15.06 -16.09 -6.42
N ASP A 399 16.06 -16.53 -7.18
CA ASP A 399 17.31 -15.79 -7.28
C ASP A 399 17.11 -14.61 -8.24
N VAL A 400 17.66 -13.45 -7.89
CA VAL A 400 17.57 -12.21 -8.69
C VAL A 400 18.96 -11.66 -8.95
N ARG A 401 19.21 -11.26 -10.20
CA ARG A 401 20.31 -10.38 -10.60
C ARG A 401 19.67 -9.10 -11.14
N HIS A 402 20.13 -7.96 -10.65
CA HIS A 402 19.60 -6.66 -11.07
C HIS A 402 20.78 -5.68 -11.12
N GLY A 403 21.20 -5.33 -12.34
CA GLY A 403 22.46 -4.63 -12.56
C GLY A 403 23.65 -5.36 -11.93
N ALA A 404 24.42 -4.63 -11.11
CA ALA A 404 25.57 -5.18 -10.38
C ALA A 404 25.18 -6.06 -9.18
N ARG A 405 23.91 -6.07 -8.77
CA ARG A 405 23.47 -6.77 -7.56
C ARG A 405 23.21 -8.25 -7.84
N ARG A 406 23.50 -9.08 -6.83
CA ARG A 406 23.22 -10.51 -6.79
C ARG A 406 22.46 -10.77 -5.51
N LEU A 407 21.21 -11.19 -5.64
CA LEU A 407 20.26 -11.33 -4.54
C LEU A 407 19.74 -12.78 -4.55
N PRO A 408 20.44 -13.71 -3.91
CA PRO A 408 20.00 -15.10 -3.85
C PRO A 408 18.73 -15.23 -3.01
N GLN A 409 17.78 -16.04 -3.46
CA GLN A 409 16.51 -16.32 -2.74
C GLN A 409 15.81 -15.05 -2.23
N PHE A 410 15.78 -14.01 -3.05
CA PHE A 410 15.35 -12.66 -2.66
C PHE A 410 13.83 -12.50 -2.61
N ALA A 411 13.13 -13.23 -3.47
CA ALA A 411 11.67 -13.26 -3.53
C ALA A 411 11.20 -14.72 -3.57
N GLU A 412 9.89 -14.93 -3.47
CA GLU A 412 9.30 -16.26 -3.43
C GLU A 412 7.93 -16.33 -4.12
N THR A 413 7.51 -17.55 -4.46
CA THR A 413 6.13 -17.92 -4.81
C THR A 413 5.71 -19.16 -4.02
N LEU A 414 4.42 -19.29 -3.75
CA LEU A 414 3.83 -20.40 -3.01
C LEU A 414 3.14 -21.37 -3.97
N ILE A 415 3.59 -22.62 -3.95
CA ILE A 415 3.00 -23.71 -4.72
C ILE A 415 2.33 -24.68 -3.74
N ASP A 416 1.00 -24.69 -3.77
CA ASP A 416 0.19 -25.63 -3.01
C ASP A 416 -0.06 -26.88 -3.87
N VAL A 417 0.65 -27.96 -3.55
CA VAL A 417 0.44 -29.26 -4.18
C VAL A 417 -0.79 -29.91 -3.56
N VAL A 418 -1.82 -30.09 -4.37
CA VAL A 418 -3.12 -30.64 -3.96
C VAL A 418 -3.37 -31.99 -4.62
N ALA A 419 -4.32 -32.75 -4.07
CA ALA A 419 -4.79 -33.99 -4.69
C ALA A 419 -5.28 -33.70 -6.11
N ALA A 420 -5.10 -34.66 -7.02
CA ALA A 420 -5.84 -34.65 -8.27
C ALA A 420 -7.33 -34.63 -7.92
N GLY A 421 -8.03 -33.54 -8.29
CA GLY A 421 -9.48 -33.49 -8.14
C GLY A 421 -10.10 -34.66 -8.88
N GLY A 422 -10.92 -35.44 -8.18
CA GLY A 422 -11.81 -36.42 -8.79
C GLY A 422 -12.97 -35.76 -9.51
#